data_AF-A0A2W0AV46-F1
#
_entry.id   AF-A0A2W0AV46-F1
#
_cell.length_a   1.000
_cell.length_b   1.000
_cell.length_c   1.000
_cell.angle_alpha   90.00
_cell.angle_beta   90.00
_cell.angle_gamma   90.00
#
_symmetry.space_group_name_H-M   'P 1'
#
loop_
_entity.id
_entity.type
_entity.pdbx_description
1 polymer ?
#
loop_
_entity_poly.entity_id
_entity_poly.type
_entity_poly.pdbx_seq_one_letter_code
_entity_poly.pdbx_strand_id
1 'polypeptide(L)'
;MLQNEEQVPKHAFSLTITEAGNQHTPIISAGKLKELYTLMARLRAADPKRKSRRGKTRRHCFGEACEVAAVIDLRPEDAVTILPDQRVALLASSENQPDGKLRGNSAAGWSVLEGGNRERLAMAAGIAFAQRMERKNSVVVA
;
A
#
# COMPACT_ATOMS: atom_id res chain seq x y z
N MET A 1 31.26 -14.06 -50.40
CA MET A 1 30.23 -14.79 -49.63
C MET A 1 30.69 -14.81 -48.19
N LEU A 2 29.83 -14.35 -47.25
CA LEU A 2 29.86 -14.64 -45.81
C LEU A 2 31.07 -14.04 -45.03
N GLN A 3 30.97 -13.35 -43.89
CA GLN A 3 29.91 -13.14 -42.90
C GLN A 3 30.22 -11.85 -42.12
N ASN A 4 29.19 -11.08 -41.80
CA ASN A 4 29.23 -10.01 -40.79
C ASN A 4 29.37 -10.67 -39.40
N GLU A 5 30.45 -10.37 -38.69
CA GLU A 5 30.50 -10.56 -37.23
C GLU A 5 30.12 -9.24 -36.56
N GLU A 6 28.84 -9.15 -36.22
CA GLU A 6 28.25 -8.06 -35.46
C GLU A 6 28.74 -8.18 -34.00
N GLN A 7 29.76 -7.40 -33.64
CA GLN A 7 30.20 -7.26 -32.25
C GLN A 7 29.13 -6.51 -31.44
N VAL A 8 28.39 -7.26 -30.62
CA VAL A 8 27.47 -6.71 -29.62
C VAL A 8 28.29 -6.02 -28.52
N PRO A 9 28.18 -4.71 -28.30
CA PRO A 9 28.81 -4.08 -27.16
C PRO A 9 28.08 -4.52 -25.89
N LYS A 10 28.79 -5.28 -25.05
CA LYS A 10 28.39 -5.58 -23.67
C LYS A 10 28.45 -4.29 -22.85
N HIS A 11 27.41 -3.46 -22.93
CA HIS A 11 27.20 -2.41 -21.96
C HIS A 11 26.76 -3.04 -20.64
N ALA A 12 27.76 -3.38 -19.81
CA ALA A 12 27.54 -3.52 -18.39
C ALA A 12 27.11 -2.14 -17.87
N PHE A 13 25.80 -1.96 -17.63
CA PHE A 13 25.29 -0.85 -16.85
C PHE A 13 25.77 -1.03 -15.41
N SER A 14 27.01 -0.62 -15.13
CA SER A 14 27.43 -0.31 -13.77
C SER A 14 26.60 0.88 -13.33
N LEU A 15 25.61 0.64 -12.46
CA LEU A 15 24.92 1.71 -11.74
C LEU A 15 25.94 2.34 -10.78
N THR A 16 26.78 3.23 -11.29
CA THR A 16 27.59 4.10 -10.46
C THR A 16 26.62 5.03 -9.75
N ILE A 17 26.40 4.79 -8.46
CA ILE A 17 25.69 5.73 -7.59
C ILE A 17 26.63 6.93 -7.45
N THR A 18 26.52 7.88 -8.37
CA THR A 18 27.14 9.20 -8.19
C THR A 18 26.55 9.81 -6.94
N GLU A 19 27.40 10.08 -5.95
CA GLU A 19 27.07 10.88 -4.78
C GLU A 19 26.53 12.22 -5.28
N ALA A 20 25.21 12.36 -5.25
CA ALA A 20 24.56 13.61 -5.61
C ALA A 20 24.90 14.61 -4.51
N GLY A 21 25.91 15.44 -4.78
CA GLY A 21 26.09 16.72 -4.12
C GLY A 21 24.85 17.57 -4.36
N ASN A 22 23.89 17.49 -3.45
CA ASN A 22 22.87 18.49 -3.20
C ASN A 22 22.35 18.23 -1.78
N GLN A 23 22.31 19.28 -0.97
CA GLN A 23 21.71 19.27 0.37
C GLN A 23 20.19 19.13 0.28
N HIS A 24 19.70 18.05 -0.33
CA HIS A 24 18.31 17.65 -0.23
C HIS A 24 18.12 17.02 1.14
N THR A 25 17.57 17.78 2.08
CA THR A 25 16.89 17.16 3.21
C THR A 25 15.89 16.16 2.64
N PRO A 26 15.97 14.88 3.01
CA PRO A 26 15.06 13.89 2.48
C PRO A 26 13.63 14.28 2.89
N ILE A 27 12.74 14.42 1.91
CA ILE A 27 11.32 14.78 2.09
C ILE A 27 10.62 13.79 3.04
N ILE A 28 11.15 12.57 3.14
CA ILE A 28 10.63 11.47 3.96
C ILE A 28 11.72 11.03 4.93
N SER A 29 11.39 10.92 6.22
CA SER A 29 12.31 10.41 7.22
C SER A 29 12.67 8.94 6.97
N ALA A 30 13.88 8.53 7.36
CA ALA A 30 14.30 7.13 7.25
C ALA A 30 13.34 6.16 7.99
N GLY A 31 12.78 6.60 9.12
CA GLY A 31 11.77 5.85 9.86
C GLY A 31 10.50 5.62 9.05
N LYS A 32 9.97 6.67 8.41
CA LYS A 32 8.77 6.58 7.57
C LYS A 32 9.02 5.74 6.31
N LEU A 33 10.21 5.82 5.72
CA LEU A 33 10.59 5.00 4.58
C LEU A 33 10.67 3.50 4.95
N LYS A 34 11.23 3.19 6.13
CA LYS A 34 11.26 1.83 6.66
C LYS A 34 9.86 1.29 6.92
N GLU A 35 8.97 2.12 7.47
CA GLU A 35 7.56 1.78 7.68
C GLU A 35 6.84 1.47 6.35
N LEU A 36 6.93 2.37 5.36
CA LEU A 36 6.40 2.17 4.00
C LEU A 36 6.84 0.82 3.42
N TYR A 37 8.15 0.55 3.48
CA TYR A 37 8.70 -0.68 2.94
C TYR A 37 8.18 -1.92 3.68
N THR A 38 8.08 -1.84 5.00
CA THR A 38 7.60 -2.94 5.86
C THR A 38 6.13 -3.27 5.55
N LEU A 39 5.27 -2.26 5.46
CA LEU A 39 3.85 -2.45 5.16
C LEU A 39 3.64 -3.01 3.75
N MET A 40 4.37 -2.49 2.75
CA MET A 40 4.32 -3.04 1.38
C MET A 40 4.82 -4.48 1.33
N ALA A 41 5.89 -4.81 2.07
CA ALA A 41 6.40 -6.17 2.15
C ALA A 41 5.38 -7.13 2.80
N ARG A 42 4.65 -6.69 3.83
CA ARG A 42 3.56 -7.46 4.46
C ARG A 42 2.44 -7.77 3.47
N LEU A 43 1.91 -6.75 2.76
CA LEU A 43 0.89 -6.97 1.73
C LEU A 43 1.36 -7.95 0.65
N ARG A 44 2.63 -7.85 0.26
CA ARG A 44 3.26 -8.70 -0.75
C ARG A 44 3.43 -10.15 -0.27
N ALA A 45 3.72 -10.37 1.00
CA ALA A 45 3.82 -11.69 1.60
C ALA A 45 2.45 -12.38 1.70
N ALA A 46 1.40 -11.60 2.00
CA ALA A 46 0.03 -12.09 2.11
C ALA A 46 -0.67 -12.34 0.77
N ASP A 47 -0.09 -11.93 -0.37
CA ASP A 47 -0.72 -12.09 -1.68
C ASP A 47 -0.86 -13.59 -2.08
N PRO A 48 -2.07 -14.14 -2.14
CA PRO A 48 -2.28 -15.55 -2.52
C PRO A 48 -1.86 -15.83 -3.98
N LYS A 49 -1.87 -14.81 -4.85
CA LYS A 49 -1.41 -14.91 -6.24
C LYS A 49 0.11 -15.11 -6.30
N ARG A 50 0.85 -14.90 -5.20
CA ARG A 50 2.26 -15.27 -5.11
C ARG A 50 2.51 -16.77 -5.19
N LYS A 51 1.65 -17.58 -4.58
CA LYS A 51 1.82 -19.03 -4.46
C LYS A 51 1.40 -19.79 -5.72
N SER A 52 0.49 -19.23 -6.53
CA SER A 52 -0.15 -19.92 -7.66
C SER A 52 0.61 -19.85 -9.01
N ARG A 53 1.55 -18.91 -9.21
CA ARG A 53 2.18 -18.69 -10.52
C ARG A 53 3.71 -18.88 -10.48
N ARG A 54 4.18 -20.13 -10.41
CA ARG A 54 5.54 -20.48 -10.87
C ARG A 54 5.56 -20.37 -12.40
N GLY A 55 6.36 -19.47 -12.97
CA GLY A 55 6.70 -19.48 -14.40
C GLY A 55 6.07 -18.41 -15.31
N LYS A 56 5.20 -17.51 -14.84
CA LYS A 56 4.77 -16.34 -15.64
C LYS A 56 5.36 -15.06 -15.04
N THR A 57 6.11 -14.33 -15.87
CA THR A 57 6.68 -13.01 -15.57
C THR A 57 5.59 -12.12 -14.99
N ARG A 58 5.69 -11.77 -13.71
CA ARG A 58 4.69 -10.93 -13.06
C ARG A 58 4.88 -9.51 -13.56
N ARG A 59 3.83 -8.91 -14.13
CA ARG A 59 3.70 -7.45 -14.06
C ARG A 59 3.61 -7.12 -12.56
N HIS A 60 4.55 -6.34 -12.05
CA HIS A 60 4.47 -5.82 -10.69
C HIS A 60 3.20 -4.97 -10.62
N CYS A 61 2.13 -5.52 -10.06
CA CYS A 61 0.97 -4.70 -9.72
C CYS A 61 1.36 -3.91 -8.48
N PHE A 62 1.69 -2.62 -8.66
CA PHE A 62 2.05 -1.69 -7.59
C PHE A 62 0.88 -1.32 -6.66
N GLY A 63 -0.17 -2.15 -6.59
CA GLY A 63 -1.35 -1.89 -5.77
C GLY A 63 -1.02 -1.76 -4.28
N GLU A 64 0.00 -2.48 -3.81
CA GLU A 64 0.52 -2.31 -2.45
C GLU A 64 0.99 -0.88 -2.13
N ALA A 65 1.55 -0.15 -3.11
CA ALA A 65 1.98 1.22 -2.89
C ALA A 65 0.78 2.15 -2.67
N CYS A 66 -0.29 1.99 -3.47
CA CYS A 66 -1.53 2.74 -3.29
C CYS A 66 -2.20 2.40 -1.97
N GLU A 67 -2.31 1.11 -1.63
CA GLU A 67 -2.92 0.64 -0.40
C GLU A 67 -2.19 1.16 0.84
N VAL A 68 -0.85 1.13 0.85
CA VAL A 68 -0.05 1.64 1.98
C VAL A 68 -0.06 3.15 2.04
N ALA A 69 0.11 3.85 0.91
CA ALA A 69 0.11 5.32 0.89
C ALA A 69 -1.23 5.90 1.35
N ALA A 70 -2.34 5.21 1.08
CA ALA A 70 -3.67 5.62 1.53
C ALA A 70 -3.84 5.59 3.05
N VAL A 71 -3.05 4.79 3.77
CA VAL A 71 -3.25 4.56 5.22
C VAL A 71 -2.11 5.00 6.12
N ILE A 72 -0.92 5.26 5.58
CA ILE A 72 0.27 5.47 6.40
C ILE A 72 0.23 6.74 7.27
N ASP A 73 -0.55 7.74 6.86
CA ASP A 73 -0.71 9.01 7.58
C ASP A 73 -2.08 9.14 8.24
N LEU A 74 -2.87 8.06 8.28
CA LEU A 74 -4.16 8.07 8.95
C LEU A 74 -3.99 8.05 10.47
N ARG A 75 -4.77 8.88 11.13
CA ARG A 75 -4.87 8.94 12.59
C ARG A 75 -5.91 7.94 13.10
N PRO A 76 -5.88 7.61 14.39
CA PRO A 76 -6.80 6.62 14.94
C PRO A 76 -8.30 6.94 14.75
N GLU A 77 -8.65 8.22 14.63
CA GLU A 77 -10.02 8.66 14.46
C GLU A 77 -10.49 8.60 12.99
N ASP A 78 -9.54 8.41 12.07
CA ASP A 78 -9.81 8.33 10.64
C ASP A 78 -10.37 6.94 10.26
N ALA A 79 -11.02 6.86 9.10
CA ALA A 79 -11.65 5.64 8.63
C ALA A 79 -11.31 5.34 7.18
N VAL A 80 -11.29 4.06 6.83
CA VAL A 80 -11.08 3.57 5.46
C VAL A 80 -12.20 2.64 5.08
N THR A 81 -12.87 2.94 3.98
CA THR A 81 -13.81 2.01 3.33
C THR A 81 -13.08 1.18 2.29
N ILE A 82 -13.27 -0.13 2.30
CA ILE A 82 -12.54 -1.06 1.43
C ILE A 82 -13.48 -1.90 0.57
N LEU A 83 -12.98 -2.33 -0.59
CA LEU A 83 -13.57 -3.40 -1.38
C LEU A 83 -13.13 -4.78 -0.84
N PRO A 84 -13.90 -5.86 -1.08
CA PRO A 84 -13.58 -7.20 -0.62
C PRO A 84 -12.23 -7.77 -1.11
N ASP A 85 -11.70 -7.25 -2.22
CA ASP A 85 -10.42 -7.67 -2.80
C ASP A 85 -9.23 -6.81 -2.38
N GLN A 86 -9.47 -5.71 -1.65
CA GLN A 86 -8.41 -4.87 -1.09
C GLN A 86 -7.85 -5.47 0.19
N ARG A 87 -6.52 -5.39 0.35
CA ARG A 87 -5.81 -6.03 1.45
C ARG A 87 -5.44 -5.05 2.56
N VAL A 88 -5.89 -3.80 2.46
CA VAL A 88 -5.71 -2.75 3.47
C VAL A 88 -6.16 -3.21 4.86
N ALA A 89 -7.18 -4.06 4.95
CA ALA A 89 -7.59 -4.70 6.20
C ALA A 89 -6.46 -5.45 6.93
N LEU A 90 -5.52 -6.05 6.20
CA LEU A 90 -4.35 -6.73 6.78
C LEU A 90 -3.37 -5.76 7.44
N LEU A 91 -3.36 -4.50 7.00
CA LEU A 91 -2.56 -3.44 7.63
C LEU A 91 -3.22 -2.92 8.91
N ALA A 92 -4.54 -3.07 9.02
CA ALA A 92 -5.30 -2.69 10.21
C ALA A 92 -5.20 -3.74 11.34
N SER A 93 -4.99 -5.01 11.01
CA SER A 93 -4.85 -6.08 12.02
C SER A 93 -3.44 -6.13 12.63
N SER A 94 -3.34 -6.32 13.95
CA SER A 94 -2.07 -6.71 14.58
C SER A 94 -1.65 -8.10 14.10
N GLU A 95 -0.35 -8.39 14.04
CA GLU A 95 0.26 -9.66 13.60
C GLU A 95 -0.25 -10.92 14.34
N ASN A 96 -1.06 -10.77 15.38
CA ASN A 96 -1.55 -11.85 16.25
C ASN A 96 -3.07 -12.10 16.24
N GLN A 97 -3.86 -11.55 15.30
CA GLN A 97 -5.28 -11.93 15.21
C GLN A 97 -5.52 -13.00 14.14
N PRO A 98 -5.80 -14.26 14.54
CA PRO A 98 -6.34 -15.24 13.63
C PRO A 98 -7.82 -14.92 13.38
N ASP A 99 -8.20 -14.90 12.11
CA ASP A 99 -9.56 -15.02 11.60
C ASP A 99 -10.63 -13.98 12.03
N GLY A 100 -10.82 -13.00 11.16
CA GLY A 100 -12.12 -12.88 10.49
C GLY A 100 -13.21 -12.00 11.11
N LYS A 101 -12.93 -11.19 12.14
CA LYS A 101 -13.88 -10.16 12.58
C LYS A 101 -13.19 -8.81 12.78
N LEU A 102 -13.12 -8.02 11.71
CA LEU A 102 -12.67 -6.62 11.68
C LEU A 102 -13.73 -5.66 12.28
N ARG A 103 -14.30 -6.01 13.44
CA ARG A 103 -15.18 -5.11 14.19
C ARG A 103 -14.51 -4.76 15.52
N GLY A 104 -13.94 -3.57 15.57
CA GLY A 104 -13.45 -2.95 16.79
C GLY A 104 -11.95 -2.76 16.76
N ASN A 105 -11.55 -1.49 16.67
CA ASN A 105 -10.23 -0.93 16.93
C ASN A 105 -9.05 -1.72 16.33
N SER A 106 -8.69 -1.34 15.11
CA SER A 106 -7.43 -1.71 14.48
C SER A 106 -6.25 -1.45 15.40
N ALA A 107 -5.23 -2.30 15.33
CA ALA A 107 -3.95 -2.04 15.97
C ALA A 107 -3.21 -0.83 15.39
N ALA A 108 -3.56 -0.43 14.16
CA ALA A 108 -3.10 0.78 13.50
C ALA A 108 -3.88 2.04 13.95
N GLY A 109 -4.88 1.88 14.82
CA GLY A 109 -5.67 2.96 15.39
C GLY A 109 -6.88 3.34 14.54
N TRP A 110 -6.77 3.39 13.21
CA TRP A 110 -7.85 3.81 12.30
C TRP A 110 -8.85 2.68 12.02
N SER A 111 -10.08 3.02 11.64
CA SER A 111 -11.14 2.02 11.44
C SER A 111 -11.25 1.53 10.00
N VAL A 112 -11.48 0.22 9.83
CA VAL A 112 -11.82 -0.38 8.53
C VAL A 112 -13.33 -0.57 8.47
N LEU A 113 -13.92 -0.09 7.40
CA LEU A 113 -15.34 -0.20 7.12
C LEU A 113 -15.52 -1.08 5.89
N GLU A 114 -15.99 -2.29 6.12
CA GLU A 114 -16.35 -3.20 5.04
C GLU A 114 -17.69 -2.77 4.44
N GLY A 115 -17.70 -2.60 3.13
CA GLY A 115 -18.87 -2.13 2.40
C GLY A 115 -19.06 -2.86 1.08
N GLY A 116 -20.32 -3.10 0.68
CA GLY A 116 -20.63 -3.68 -0.62
C GLY A 116 -20.09 -2.84 -1.78
N ASN A 117 -19.63 -3.50 -2.85
CA ASN A 117 -18.94 -2.87 -3.98
C ASN A 117 -19.63 -1.63 -4.57
N ARG A 118 -20.96 -1.60 -4.61
CA ARG A 118 -21.74 -0.51 -5.22
C ARG A 118 -21.98 0.67 -4.29
N GLU A 119 -22.01 0.42 -2.98
CA GLU A 119 -22.44 1.41 -1.97
C GLU A 119 -21.27 2.01 -1.21
N ARG A 120 -20.05 1.48 -1.38
CA ARG A 120 -18.84 1.91 -0.68
C ARG A 120 -18.68 3.44 -0.65
N LEU A 121 -18.81 4.10 -1.80
CA LEU A 121 -18.68 5.55 -1.90
C LEU A 121 -19.81 6.29 -1.16
N ALA A 122 -21.04 5.79 -1.26
CA ALA A 122 -22.18 6.37 -0.55
C ALA A 122 -22.03 6.22 0.96
N MET A 123 -21.55 5.07 1.44
CA MET A 123 -21.23 4.85 2.85
C MET A 123 -20.09 5.74 3.33
N ALA A 124 -18.99 5.82 2.58
CA ALA A 124 -17.87 6.70 2.90
C ALA A 124 -18.32 8.16 3.02
N ALA A 125 -19.12 8.64 2.06
CA ALA A 125 -19.67 9.98 2.06
C ALA A 125 -20.62 10.22 3.24
N GLY A 126 -21.49 9.25 3.56
CA GLY A 126 -22.40 9.32 4.69
C GLY A 126 -21.66 9.42 6.03
N ILE A 127 -20.57 8.67 6.19
CA ILE A 127 -19.75 8.69 7.41
C ILE A 127 -18.95 9.98 7.49
N ALA A 128 -18.34 10.44 6.39
CA ALA A 128 -17.67 11.72 6.35
C ALA A 128 -18.62 12.88 6.67
N PHE A 129 -19.86 12.81 6.17
CA PHE A 129 -20.90 13.77 6.49
C PHE A 129 -21.27 13.75 7.98
N ALA A 130 -21.49 12.56 8.56
CA ALA A 130 -21.77 12.42 9.98
C ALA A 130 -20.63 12.97 10.86
N GLN A 131 -19.37 12.64 10.55
CA GLN A 131 -18.19 13.16 11.25
C GLN A 131 -18.11 14.69 11.18
N ARG A 132 -18.42 15.28 10.02
CA ARG A 132 -18.50 16.73 9.85
C ARG A 132 -19.58 17.35 10.73
N MET A 133 -20.76 16.74 10.81
CA MET A 133 -21.87 17.23 11.64
C MET A 133 -21.51 17.19 13.14
N GLU A 134 -20.74 16.18 13.55
CA GLU A 134 -20.20 16.06 14.91
C GLU A 134 -18.99 16.95 15.18
N ARG A 135 -18.57 17.78 14.21
CA ARG A 135 -17.36 18.63 14.28
C ARG A 135 -16.09 17.84 14.57
N LYS A 136 -16.05 16.56 14.19
CA LYS A 136 -14.84 15.75 14.26
C LYS A 136 -13.90 16.16 13.12
N ASN A 137 -12.63 16.37 13.46
CA ASN A 137 -11.59 16.61 12.48
C ASN A 137 -10.98 15.27 12.04
N SER A 138 -11.80 14.35 11.53
CA SER A 138 -11.40 13.03 11.03
C SER A 138 -11.69 12.93 9.54
N VAL A 139 -10.96 12.07 8.84
CA VAL A 139 -11.12 11.83 7.40
C VAL A 139 -11.62 10.41 7.11
N VAL A 140 -12.28 10.25 5.96
CA VAL A 140 -12.71 8.95 5.44
C VAL A 140 -12.11 8.74 4.06
N VAL A 141 -11.38 7.64 3.87
CA VAL A 141 -10.76 7.23 2.60
C VAL A 141 -11.59 6.12 1.94
N ALA A 142 -11.71 6.13 0.61
CA ALA A 142 -12.47 5.14 -0.16
C ALA A 142 -11.76 4.75 -1.46
#